data_AF-A0A3P7L2A1-F1
#
_entry.id   AF-A0A3P7L2A1-F1
#
_cell.length_a   1.000
_cell.length_b   1.000
_cell.length_c   1.000
_cell.angle_alpha   90.00
_cell.angle_beta   90.00
_cell.angle_gamma   90.00
#
_symmetry.space_group_name_H-M   'P 1'
#
loop_
_entity.id
_entity.type
_entity.pdbx_description
1 polymer ?
#
loop_
_entity_poly.entity_id
_entity_poly.type
_entity_poly.pdbx_seq_one_letter_code
_entity_poly.pdbx_strand_id
1 'polypeptide(L)' 'MADYDNIDNVEAGVIITALGIVGCSSNFIAIFHMFGNVAYQNAFGYICTSHTVASFAACVIFIFWTGPATFL' A
#
# COMPACT_ATOMS: atom_id res chain seq x y z
N MET A 1 -17.39 1.51 27.36
CA MET A 1 -16.79 0.32 26.69
C MET A 1 -17.10 0.32 25.20
N ALA A 2 -18.36 0.42 24.76
CA ALA A 2 -18.68 0.53 23.33
C ALA A 2 -18.12 1.79 22.62
N ASP A 3 -17.98 2.91 23.32
CA ASP A 3 -17.43 4.16 22.77
C ASP A 3 -15.91 4.08 22.49
N TYR A 4 -15.15 3.46 23.41
CA TYR A 4 -13.70 3.25 23.24
C TYR A 4 -13.39 2.36 22.03
N ASP A 5 -14.16 1.28 21.84
CA ASP A 5 -14.02 0.38 20.70
C ASP A 5 -14.24 1.11 19.37
N ASN A 6 -15.12 2.11 19.33
CA ASN A 6 -15.38 2.89 18.12
C ASN A 6 -14.21 3.83 17.77
N ILE A 7 -13.64 4.51 18.78
CA ILE A 7 -12.47 5.37 18.62
C ILE A 7 -11.25 4.55 18.13
N ASP A 8 -11.02 3.38 18.71
CA ASP A 8 -9.91 2.50 18.34
C ASP A 8 -10.02 2.01 16.88
N ASN A 9 -11.25 1.69 16.43
CA ASN A 9 -11.52 1.29 15.06
C ASN A 9 -11.29 2.43 14.05
N VAL A 10 -11.72 3.66 14.39
CA VAL A 10 -11.48 4.84 13.56
C VAL A 10 -10.00 5.18 13.49
N GLU A 11 -9.28 5.12 14.62
CA GLU A 11 -7.84 5.35 14.67
C GLU A 11 -7.09 4.32 13.79
N ALA A 12 -7.39 3.03 13.95
CA ALA A 12 -6.80 1.98 13.14
C ALA A 12 -7.09 2.17 11.64
N GLY A 13 -8.32 2.54 11.30
CA GLY A 13 -8.75 2.83 9.92
C GLY A 13 -7.96 3.98 9.29
N VAL A 14 -7.76 5.08 10.04
CA VAL A 14 -6.95 6.23 9.59
C VAL A 14 -5.48 5.83 9.41
N ILE A 15 -4.90 5.09 10.36
CA ILE A 15 -3.50 4.66 10.28
C ILE A 15 -3.27 3.75 9.07
N ILE A 16 -4.13 2.74 8.87
CA ILE A 16 -3.99 1.79 7.76
C ILE A 16 -4.19 2.50 6.42
N THR A 17 -5.13 3.45 6.34
CA THR A 17 -5.35 4.23 5.13
C THR A 17 -4.16 5.13 4.81
N ALA A 18 -3.59 5.81 5.81
CA ALA A 18 -2.39 6.65 5.64
C ALA A 18 -1.17 5.82 5.19
N LEU A 19 -0.93 4.67 5.84
CA LEU A 19 0.13 3.75 5.46
C LEU A 19 -0.09 3.15 4.06
N GLY A 20 -1.34 2.86 3.71
CA GLY A 20 -1.73 2.41 2.38
C GLY A 20 -1.35 3.42 1.31
N ILE A 21 -1.65 4.71 1.51
CA ILE A 21 -1.33 5.78 0.55
C ILE A 21 0.19 5.93 0.38
N VAL A 22 0.95 5.95 1.48
CA VAL A 22 2.42 6.05 1.44
C VAL A 22 3.04 4.80 0.79
N GLY A 23 2.52 3.61 1.10
CA GLY A 23 2.93 2.35 0.50
C GLY A 23 2.62 2.29 -1.00
N CYS A 24 1.43 2.73 -1.42
CA CYS A 24 1.05 2.80 -2.83
C CYS A 24 1.97 3.75 -3.61
N SER A 25 2.18 4.95 -3.11
CA SER A 25 2.99 5.97 -3.79
C SER A 25 4.46 5.55 -3.91
N SER A 26 5.06 5.04 -2.82
CA SER A 26 6.45 4.55 -2.86
C SER A 26 6.64 3.35 -3.79
N ASN A 27 5.76 2.34 -3.73
CA ASN A 27 5.84 1.19 -4.63
C ASN A 27 5.61 1.60 -6.10
N PHE A 28 4.68 2.52 -6.37
CA PHE A 28 4.44 3.02 -7.73
C PHE A 28 5.67 3.73 -8.32
N ILE A 29 6.32 4.59 -7.53
CA ILE A 29 7.57 5.26 -7.94
C ILE A 29 8.67 4.24 -8.23
N ALA A 30 8.82 3.23 -7.36
CA ALA A 30 9.82 2.17 -7.55
C ALA A 30 9.56 1.36 -8.83
N ILE A 31 8.30 0.98 -9.08
CA ILE A 31 7.90 0.29 -10.32
C ILE A 31 8.23 1.14 -11.54
N PHE A 32 7.86 2.42 -11.53
CA PHE A 32 8.13 3.34 -12.64
C PHE A 32 9.64 3.46 -12.93
N HIS A 33 10.45 3.60 -11.89
CA HIS A 33 11.91 3.69 -12.03
C HIS A 33 12.54 2.38 -12.52
N MET A 34 12.04 1.22 -12.07
CA MET A 34 12.54 -0.08 -12.50
C MET A 34 12.24 -0.36 -13.98
N PHE A 35 11.07 0.02 -14.47
CA PHE A 35 10.73 -0.12 -15.89
C PHE A 35 11.49 0.85 -16.81
N GLY A 36 11.83 2.05 -16.30
CA GLY A 36 12.50 3.09 -17.08
C GLY A 36 14.03 2.95 -17.18
N ASN A 37 14.66 2.10 -16.35
CA ASN A 37 16.13 2.04 -16.25
C ASN A 37 16.67 0.68 -16.67
N VAL A 38 17.49 0.66 -17.72
CA VAL A 38 18.07 -0.56 -18.32
C VAL A 38 18.92 -1.35 -17.31
N ALA A 39 19.49 -0.66 -16.31
CA ALA A 39 20.26 -1.29 -15.23
C ALA A 39 19.45 -2.28 -14.36
N TYR A 40 18.12 -2.19 -14.37
CA TYR A 40 17.22 -3.08 -13.62
C TYR A 40 16.57 -4.15 -14.51
N GLN A 41 16.85 -4.21 -15.81
CA GLN A 41 16.31 -5.23 -16.74
C GLN A 41 17.07 -6.56 -16.67
N ASN A 42 17.35 -6.99 -15.44
CA ASN A 42 18.14 -8.18 -15.11
C ASN A 42 17.22 -9.16 -14.40
N ALA A 43 17.56 -10.45 -14.36
CA ALA A 43 16.74 -11.47 -13.66
C ALA A 43 16.41 -11.08 -12.21
N PHE A 44 17.38 -10.49 -11.49
CA PHE A 44 17.18 -9.99 -10.13
C PHE A 44 16.22 -8.78 -10.07
N GLY A 45 16.33 -7.83 -11.01
CA GLY A 45 15.46 -6.66 -11.06
C GLY A 45 14.00 -7.01 -11.36
N TYR A 46 13.76 -8.01 -12.20
CA TYR A 46 12.41 -8.53 -12.44
C TYR A 46 11.79 -9.20 -11.21
N ILE A 47 12.60 -9.91 -10.41
CA ILE A 47 12.13 -10.50 -9.13
C ILE A 47 11.76 -9.39 -8.14
N CYS A 48 12.59 -8.35 -8.00
CA CYS A 48 12.24 -7.21 -7.16
C CYS A 48 10.97 -6.50 -7.67
N THR A 49 10.84 -6.32 -8.99
CA THR A 49 9.67 -5.67 -9.59
C THR A 49 8.38 -6.44 -9.29
N SER A 50 8.38 -7.78 -9.39
CA SER A 50 7.19 -8.58 -9.07
C SER A 50 6.79 -8.46 -7.60
N HIS A 51 7.77 -8.45 -6.68
CA HIS A 51 7.52 -8.19 -5.27
C HIS A 51 6.95 -6.79 -5.02
N THR A 52 7.51 -5.76 -5.66
CA THR A 52 7.02 -4.37 -5.54
C THR A 52 5.60 -4.22 -6.10
N VAL A 53 5.29 -4.89 -7.22
CA VAL A 53 3.94 -4.91 -7.80
C VAL A 53 2.94 -5.61 -6.87
N ALA A 54 3.32 -6.73 -6.26
CA ALA A 54 2.48 -7.42 -5.28
C ALA A 54 2.21 -6.54 -4.04
N SER A 55 3.25 -5.86 -3.52
CA SER A 55 3.12 -4.90 -2.43
C SER A 55 2.21 -3.73 -2.78
N PHE A 56 2.32 -3.19 -4.01
CA PHE A 56 1.44 -2.15 -4.51
C PHE A 56 -0.03 -2.61 -4.50
N ALA A 57 -0.30 -3.81 -5.03
CA ALA A 57 -1.65 -4.39 -5.05
C ALA A 57 -2.21 -4.59 -3.63
N ALA A 58 -1.39 -5.05 -2.69
CA ALA A 58 -1.79 -5.17 -1.29
C ALA A 58 -2.16 -3.82 -0.67
N CYS A 59 -1.35 -2.77 -0.89
CA CYS A 59 -1.68 -1.42 -0.42
C CYS A 59 -3.01 -0.90 -1.00
N VAL A 60 -3.28 -1.16 -2.28
CA VAL A 60 -4.56 -0.80 -2.92
C VAL A 60 -5.73 -1.51 -2.21
N ILE A 61 -5.61 -2.82 -1.97
CA ILE A 61 -6.63 -3.59 -1.25
C ILE A 61 -6.85 -3.02 0.15
N PHE A 62 -5.78 -2.70 0.90
CA PHE A 62 -5.92 -2.11 2.22
C PHE A 62 -6.67 -0.78 2.20
N ILE A 63 -6.33 0.14 1.29
CA ILE A 63 -7.04 1.42 1.16
C ILE A 63 -8.53 1.22 0.87
N PHE A 64 -8.87 0.33 -0.07
CA PHE A 64 -10.27 0.06 -0.42
C PHE A 64 -11.03 -0.75 0.65
N TRP A 65 -10.33 -1.52 1.47
CA TRP A 65 -10.91 -2.29 2.55
C TRP A 65 -11.15 -1.44 3.81
N THR A 66 -10.21 -0.58 4.18
CA THR A 66 -10.34 0.30 5.37
C THR A 66 -11.12 1.57 5.09
N GLY A 67 -11.18 2.05 3.86
CA GLY A 67 -12.01 3.20 3.46
C GLY A 67 -13.46 3.10 3.94
N PRO A 68 -14.22 2.04 3.63
CA PRO A 68 -15.58 1.89 4.12
C PRO A 68 -15.65 1.64 5.63
N ALA A 69 -14.66 0.97 6.22
CA ALA A 69 -14.62 0.69 7.66
C ALA A 69 -14.30 1.93 8.54
N THR A 70 -13.71 2.98 7.96
CA THR A 70 -13.36 4.21 8.68
C THR A 70 -14.47 5.27 8.58
N PHE A 71 -15.31 5.20 7.54
CA PHE A 71 -16.34 6.21 7.23
C PHE A 71 -17.79 5.75 7.46
N LEU A 72 -18.02 4.46 7.75
CA LEU A 72 -19.33 3.88 8.11
C LEU A 72 -19.31 3.43 9.58
#